data_AF-A0A7R9GLE8-F1
#
_entry.id   AF-A0A7R9GLE8-F1
#
_cell.length_a   1.000
_cell.length_b   1.000
_cell.length_c   1.000
_cell.angle_alpha   90.00
_cell.angle_beta   90.00
_cell.angle_gamma   90.00
#
_symmetry.space_group_name_H-M   'P 1'
#
loop_
_entity.id
_entity.type
_entity.pdbx_description
1 polymer ?
#
loop_
_entity_poly.entity_id
_entity_poly.type
_entity_poly.pdbx_seq_one_letter_code
_entity_poly.pdbx_strand_id
1 'polypeptide(L)' 'MGHGGTDFYLMDGFIKAVSKNDPTLVLTGVEESLKSHLLVFAAETARRENRVVTIQSDPQFFTIDL' A
#
# COMPACT_ATOMS: atom_id res chain seq x y z
N MET A 1 -12.25 8.51 17.95
CA MET A 1 -12.91 8.44 16.62
C MET A 1 -11.91 9.01 15.63
N GLY A 2 -11.50 8.24 14.62
CA GLY A 2 -10.38 8.54 13.71
C GLY A 2 -10.39 9.96 13.15
N HIS A 3 -9.20 10.53 13.03
CA HIS A 3 -8.93 11.90 12.62
C HIS A 3 -9.72 12.27 11.34
N GLY A 4 -10.74 13.13 11.46
CA GLY A 4 -11.50 13.63 10.31
C GLY A 4 -12.52 12.68 9.68
N GLY A 5 -12.83 11.53 10.29
CA GLY A 5 -13.84 10.60 9.77
C GLY A 5 -13.36 9.69 8.64
N THR A 6 -12.06 9.67 8.33
CA THR A 6 -11.47 8.83 7.28
C THR A 6 -11.80 7.35 7.46
N ASP A 7 -11.74 6.83 8.68
CA ASP A 7 -12.08 5.43 8.98
C ASP A 7 -13.53 5.09 8.62
N PHE A 8 -14.46 6.04 8.83
CA PHE A 8 -15.85 5.86 8.46
C PHE A 8 -16.00 5.73 6.94
N TYR A 9 -15.39 6.62 6.17
CA TYR A 9 -15.46 6.59 4.71
C TYR A 9 -14.75 5.38 4.10
N LEU A 10 -13.65 4.93 4.72
CA LEU A 10 -12.96 3.70 4.32
C LEU A 10 -13.88 2.49 4.48
N MET A 11 -14.54 2.36 5.63
CA MET A 11 -15.45 1.25 5.89
C MET A 11 -16.74 1.33 5.04
N ASP A 12 -17.31 2.53 4.87
CA ASP A 12 -18.47 2.75 3.99
C ASP A 12 -18.16 2.39 2.53
N GLY A 13 -16.99 2.79 2.01
CA GLY A 13 -16.53 2.42 0.67
C GLY A 13 -16.36 0.91 0.50
N PHE A 14 -15.74 0.24 1.48
CA PHE A 14 -15.59 -1.21 1.47
C PHE A 14 -16.93 -1.95 1.48
N ILE A 15 -17.86 -1.56 2.37
CA ILE A 15 -19.20 -2.18 2.43
C ILE A 15 -19.95 -2.00 1.11
N LYS A 16 -19.87 -0.82 0.50
CA LYS A 16 -20.48 -0.55 -0.82
C LYS A 16 -19.92 -1.46 -1.90
N ALA A 17 -18.59 -1.61 -1.98
CA ALA A 17 -17.93 -2.50 -2.92
C ALA A 17 -18.43 -3.95 -2.81
N VAL A 18 -18.49 -4.48 -1.58
CA VAL A 18 -18.98 -5.84 -1.33
C VAL A 18 -20.46 -5.98 -1.67
N SER A 19 -21.30 -5.04 -1.23
CA SER A 19 -22.76 -5.12 -1.44
C SER A 19 -23.18 -5.08 -2.91
N LYS A 20 -22.38 -4.40 -3.76
CA LYS A 20 -22.62 -4.27 -5.20
C LYS A 20 -21.84 -5.27 -6.03
N ASN A 21 -20.99 -6.09 -5.39
CA ASN A 21 -20.01 -6.94 -6.05
C ASN A 21 -19.16 -6.15 -7.08
N ASP A 22 -18.74 -4.95 -6.70
CA ASP A 22 -18.03 -4.00 -7.55
C ASP A 22 -16.71 -3.58 -6.88
N PRO A 23 -15.58 -4.22 -7.24
CA PRO A 23 -14.28 -3.93 -6.63
C PRO A 23 -13.73 -2.56 -7.03
N THR A 24 -14.27 -1.90 -8.07
CA THR A 24 -13.79 -0.57 -8.51
C THR A 24 -14.11 0.53 -7.50
N LEU A 25 -14.97 0.26 -6.53
CA LEU A 25 -15.32 1.16 -5.43
C LEU A 25 -14.27 1.18 -4.29
N VAL A 26 -13.31 0.24 -4.31
CA VAL A 26 -12.15 0.26 -3.40
C VAL A 26 -10.98 0.95 -4.11
N LEU A 27 -10.66 2.17 -3.68
CA LEU A 27 -9.65 3.01 -4.36
C LEU A 27 -8.21 2.55 -4.13
N THR A 28 -7.93 1.88 -3.02
CA THR A 28 -6.61 1.32 -2.69
C THR A 28 -6.70 -0.19 -2.63
N GLY A 29 -6.18 -0.86 -3.65
CA GLY A 29 -6.16 -2.30 -3.76
C GLY A 29 -5.03 -2.96 -2.97
N VAL A 30 -4.93 -4.27 -3.13
CA VAL A 30 -3.86 -5.08 -2.53
C VAL A 30 -2.49 -4.69 -3.09
N GLU A 31 -2.42 -4.32 -4.37
CA GLU A 31 -1.17 -3.94 -5.03
C GLU A 31 -0.59 -2.63 -4.47
N GLU A 32 -1.42 -1.59 -4.33
CA GLU A 32 -1.02 -0.31 -3.71
C GLU A 32 -0.59 -0.52 -2.26
N SER A 33 -1.33 -1.35 -1.51
CA SER A 33 -1.00 -1.71 -0.14
C SER A 33 0.36 -2.41 -0.05
N LEU A 34 0.63 -3.38 -0.93
CA LEU A 34 1.91 -4.09 -0.98
C LEU A 34 3.07 -3.16 -1.33
N LYS A 35 2.89 -2.28 -2.33
CA LYS A 35 3.90 -1.26 -2.70
C LYS A 35 4.26 -0.37 -1.52
N SER A 36 3.27 0.07 -0.73
CA SER A 36 3.52 0.88 0.47
C SER A 36 4.34 0.14 1.53
N HIS A 37 4.13 -1.18 1.71
CA HIS A 37 4.89 -1.97 2.67
C HIS A 37 6.33 -2.21 2.20
N LEU A 38 6.53 -2.52 0.92
CA LEU A 38 7.86 -2.71 0.34
C LEU A 38 8.71 -1.43 0.40
N LEU A 39 8.08 -0.27 0.21
CA LEU A 39 8.72 1.03 0.38
C LEU A 39 9.28 1.21 1.81
N VAL A 40 8.55 0.75 2.84
CA VAL A 40 9.02 0.82 4.23
C VAL A 40 10.28 -0.04 4.44
N PHE A 41 10.36 -1.23 3.85
CA PHE A 41 11.56 -2.05 3.93
C PHE A 41 12.75 -1.42 3.23
N ALA A 42 12.56 -0.90 2.02
CA ALA A 42 13.62 -0.18 1.30
C ALA A 42 14.11 1.05 2.09
N ALA A 43 13.20 1.78 2.73
CA ALA A 43 13.53 2.92 3.58
C ALA A 43 14.31 2.51 4.84
N GLU A 44 13.96 1.39 5.47
CA GLU A 44 14.70 0.86 6.62
C GLU A 44 16.12 0.40 6.23
N THR A 45 16.27 -0.25 5.07
CA THR A 45 17.60 -0.57 4.50
C THR A 45 18.42 0.70 4.26
N ALA A 46 17.83 1.71 3.63
CA ALA A 46 18.48 3.00 3.39
C ALA A 46 18.95 3.66 4.68
N ARG A 47 18.12 3.64 5.74
CA ARG A 47 18.44 4.21 7.06
C ARG A 47 19.59 3.46 7.73
N ARG A 48 19.61 2.12 7.66
CA ARG A 48 20.65 1.28 8.27
C ARG A 48 21.99 1.41 7.58
N GLU A 49 21.98 1.48 6.25
CA GLU A 49 23.19 1.49 5.43
C GLU A 49 23.66 2.92 5.10
N ASN A 50 22.89 3.93 5.49
CA ASN A 50 23.13 5.35 5.20
C ASN A 50 23.39 5.61 3.70
N ARG A 51 22.56 5.01 2.84
CA ARG A 51 22.66 5.14 1.38
C ARG A 51 21.30 5.26 0.72
N VAL A 52 21.31 5.69 -0.54
CA VAL A 52 20.12 5.67 -1.40
C VAL A 52 19.84 4.23 -1.86
N VAL A 53 18.58 3.81 -1.77
CA VAL A 53 18.08 2.53 -2.26
C VAL A 53 17.09 2.80 -3.40
N THR A 54 17.39 2.30 -4.59
CA THR A 54 16.52 2.42 -5.76
C THR A 54 15.44 1.34 -5.73
N ILE A 55 14.19 1.75 -5.89
CA ILE A 55 13.01 0.88 -5.94
C ILE A 55 12.66 0.69 -7.42
N GLN A 56 12.88 -0.50 -7.97
CA GLN A 56 12.60 -0.80 -9.39
C GLN A 56 11.11 -1.06 -9.59
N SER A 57 10.50 -0.46 -10.61
CA SER A 57 9.06 -0.56 -10.87
C SER A 57 8.64 -1.81 -11.68
N ASP A 58 9.50 -2.82 -11.84
CA ASP A 58 9.19 -3.99 -12.66
C ASP A 58 8.22 -4.94 -11.90
N PRO A 59 7.07 -5.33 -12.51
CA PRO A 59 6.12 -6.26 -11.92
C PRO A 59 6.68 -7.68 -11.70
N GLN A 60 7.83 -8.03 -12.27
CA GLN A 60 8.56 -9.26 -11.92
C GLN A 60 9.34 -9.07 -10.62
N PHE A 61 8.60 -8.91 -9.52
CA PHE A 61 9.06 -8.97 -8.13
C PHE A 61 10.28 -8.11 -7.77
N PHE A 62 10.02 -7.16 -6.89
CA PHE A 62 10.97 -6.58 -5.93
C PHE A 62 11.77 -7.67 -5.20
N THR A 63 12.79 -8.25 -5.83
CA THR A 63 13.93 -8.83 -5.13
C THR A 63 14.70 -7.65 -4.55
N ILE A 64 14.29 -7.23 -3.36
CA ILE A 64 15.27 -6.72 -2.42
C ILE A 64 16.17 -7.93 -2.19
N ASP A 65 17.37 -7.93 -2.74
CA ASP A 65 18.41 -8.90 -2.37
C ASP A 65 18.57 -8.79 -0.85
N LEU A 66 17.98 -9.76 -0.12
CA LEU A 66 18.20 -9.99 1.30
C LEU A 66 19.42 -10.89 1.48
#